data_AF-A0A8I2K4X0-F1
#
_entry.id   AF-A0A8I2K4X0-F1
#
_cell.length_a   1.000
_cell.length_b   1.000
_cell.length_c   1.000
_cell.angle_alpha   90.00
_cell.angle_beta   90.00
_cell.angle_gamma   90.00
#
_symmetry.space_group_name_H-M   'P 1'
#
loop_
_entity.id
_entity.type
_entity.pdbx_description
1 polymer ?
#
loop_
_entity_poly.entity_id
_entity_poly.type
_entity_poly.pdbx_seq_one_letter_code
_entity_poly.pdbx_strand_id
1 'polypeptide(L)'
;MSVINLKFWNKSNDVSQSKVVIFQKQVNPDYNEDTIAWIVIQYCGKGDYHPFTYNTDLEVSASDSYGNYTPQLNASPGQQFEVKEAPSGHVLTYKGPGTNKDEVQVLNALSMGAINVYCYRSGKLLAQKLNVVPSEMAVFEFLPRIFIGVLTEVQEGEVMNSAVVSQVNTELSLLGLKSADIVMRGGGSGKEAVPFTFDLENLVMAEGAETSSHNGNESI
;
A
#
# COMPACT_ATOMS: atom_id res chain seq x y z
N MET A 1 -15.54 -5.04 -3.09
CA MET A 1 -14.16 -5.46 -3.38
C MET A 1 -13.86 -5.39 -4.87
N SER A 2 -13.09 -4.38 -5.29
CA SER A 2 -12.48 -4.35 -6.61
C SER A 2 -11.03 -4.83 -6.48
N VAL A 3 -10.58 -5.65 -7.42
CA VAL A 3 -9.21 -6.19 -7.45
C VAL A 3 -8.57 -5.77 -8.76
N ILE A 4 -7.41 -5.12 -8.66
CA ILE A 4 -6.60 -4.73 -9.81
C ILE A 4 -5.48 -5.75 -9.96
N ASN A 5 -5.40 -6.40 -11.12
CA ASN A 5 -4.35 -7.37 -11.43
C ASN A 5 -3.14 -6.63 -11.99
N LEU A 6 -2.02 -6.65 -11.27
CA LEU A 6 -0.80 -5.97 -11.67
C LEU A 6 0.29 -6.97 -11.99
N LYS A 7 1.11 -6.63 -12.98
CA LYS A 7 2.27 -7.43 -13.37
C LYS A 7 3.49 -6.54 -13.48
N PHE A 8 4.45 -6.70 -12.59
CA PHE A 8 5.75 -6.07 -12.75
C PHE A 8 6.53 -6.79 -13.85
N TRP A 9 7.10 -6.07 -14.81
CA TRP A 9 7.91 -6.61 -15.89
C TRP A 9 9.29 -5.95 -15.90
N ASN A 10 10.34 -6.74 -15.65
CA ASN A 10 11.69 -6.23 -15.71
C ASN A 10 12.22 -6.22 -17.16
N LYS A 11 12.26 -5.04 -17.80
CA LYS A 11 12.95 -4.83 -19.08
C LYS A 11 14.24 -4.01 -18.93
N SER A 12 14.71 -3.84 -17.69
CA SER A 12 15.91 -3.08 -17.39
C SER A 12 17.19 -3.83 -17.81
N ASN A 13 18.30 -3.11 -17.77
CA ASN A 13 19.66 -3.64 -17.85
C ASN A 13 20.28 -3.76 -16.44
N ASP A 14 19.47 -3.99 -15.40
CA ASP A 14 19.99 -4.18 -14.04
C ASP A 14 20.96 -5.36 -13.97
N VAL A 15 22.10 -5.12 -13.33
CA VAL A 15 23.16 -6.11 -13.10
C VAL A 15 23.48 -6.30 -11.62
N SER A 16 22.84 -5.54 -10.72
CA SER A 16 23.18 -5.46 -9.29
C SER A 16 22.24 -6.25 -8.35
N GLN A 17 21.44 -7.19 -8.86
CA GLN A 17 20.43 -7.92 -8.08
C GLN A 17 19.53 -6.97 -7.26
N SER A 18 19.15 -5.84 -7.85
CA SER A 18 18.45 -4.79 -7.11
C SER A 18 17.04 -5.26 -6.71
N LYS A 19 16.53 -4.75 -5.59
CA LYS A 19 15.17 -5.04 -5.14
C LYS A 19 14.24 -3.93 -5.62
N VAL A 20 13.09 -4.32 -6.15
CA VAL A 20 12.04 -3.35 -6.48
C VAL A 20 11.08 -3.31 -5.30
N VAL A 21 10.92 -2.12 -4.71
CA VAL A 21 10.01 -1.88 -3.61
C VAL A 21 8.76 -1.16 -4.10
N ILE A 22 7.60 -1.59 -3.62
CA ILE A 22 6.31 -0.95 -3.86
C ILE A 22 5.68 -0.67 -2.50
N PHE A 23 5.15 0.54 -2.32
CA PHE A 23 4.49 0.98 -1.10
C PHE A 23 3.39 2.00 -1.38
N GLN A 24 2.63 2.37 -0.35
CA GLN A 24 1.70 3.50 -0.38
C GLN A 24 2.03 4.50 0.73
N LYS A 25 1.64 5.75 0.51
CA LYS A 25 1.72 6.81 1.52
C LYS A 25 0.31 7.09 2.04
N GLN A 26 0.18 7.19 3.37
CA GLN A 26 -0.99 7.75 4.03
C GLN A 26 -1.29 9.14 3.45
N VAL A 27 -2.57 9.49 3.31
CA VAL A 27 -2.97 10.86 2.90
C VAL A 27 -2.64 11.87 3.99
N ASN A 28 -2.93 11.50 5.24
CA ASN A 28 -2.68 12.32 6.42
C ASN A 28 -1.85 11.53 7.44
N PRO A 29 -0.53 11.41 7.24
CA PRO A 29 0.32 10.64 8.14
C PRO A 29 0.41 11.31 9.52
N ASP A 30 0.10 10.57 10.57
CA ASP A 30 0.41 10.96 11.96
C ASP A 30 1.92 10.78 12.25
N TYR A 31 2.42 11.41 13.33
CA TYR A 31 3.84 11.34 13.72
C TYR A 31 4.37 9.91 13.96
N ASN A 32 3.49 8.97 14.30
CA ASN A 32 3.83 7.57 14.60
C ASN A 32 3.43 6.60 13.47
N GLU A 33 3.22 7.11 12.25
CA GLU A 33 2.84 6.29 11.11
C GLU A 33 4.02 6.06 10.17
N ASP A 34 4.41 4.80 10.09
CA ASP A 34 5.53 4.36 9.29
C ASP A 34 5.10 4.01 7.86
N THR A 35 5.94 4.36 6.89
CA THR A 35 5.79 3.83 5.53
C THR A 35 6.36 2.43 5.48
N ILE A 36 5.58 1.46 5.02
CA ILE A 36 5.98 0.04 4.99
C ILE A 36 6.27 -0.40 3.56
N ALA A 37 7.32 -1.20 3.38
CA ALA A 37 7.64 -1.86 2.12
C ALA A 37 6.61 -2.96 1.81
N TRP A 38 5.46 -2.55 1.26
CA TRP A 38 4.28 -3.42 1.05
C TRP A 38 4.57 -4.63 0.16
N ILE A 39 5.27 -4.42 -0.96
CA ILE A 39 5.74 -5.50 -1.83
C ILE A 39 7.21 -5.29 -2.13
N VAL A 40 8.01 -6.34 -1.97
CA VAL A 40 9.43 -6.33 -2.35
C VAL A 40 9.71 -7.45 -3.34
N ILE A 41 9.96 -7.07 -4.59
CA ILE A 41 10.28 -7.99 -5.68
C ILE A 41 11.80 -8.18 -5.71
N GLN A 42 12.23 -9.42 -5.58
CA GLN A 42 13.63 -9.82 -5.54
C GLN A 42 13.90 -10.83 -6.66
N TYR A 43 15.12 -10.84 -7.19
CA TYR A 43 15.59 -11.83 -8.16
C TYR A 43 14.71 -11.95 -9.43
N CYS A 44 14.02 -10.87 -9.84
CA CYS A 44 13.27 -10.83 -11.10
C CYS A 44 14.24 -10.49 -12.24
N GLY A 45 14.65 -11.48 -13.03
CA GLY A 45 15.62 -11.29 -14.11
C GLY A 45 15.10 -10.44 -15.26
N LYS A 46 16.01 -10.01 -16.15
CA LYS A 46 15.63 -9.28 -17.37
C LYS A 46 14.76 -10.16 -18.26
N GLY A 47 13.58 -9.68 -18.59
CA GLY A 47 12.55 -10.39 -19.36
C GLY A 47 11.52 -11.09 -18.47
N ASP A 48 11.84 -11.36 -17.20
CA ASP A 48 10.92 -11.98 -16.25
C ASP A 48 9.87 -11.00 -15.74
N TYR A 49 8.84 -11.55 -15.12
CA TYR A 49 7.75 -10.78 -14.54
C TYR A 49 7.32 -11.32 -13.17
N HIS A 50 6.71 -10.45 -12.37
CA HIS A 50 6.17 -10.77 -11.05
C HIS A 50 4.71 -10.29 -10.95
N PRO A 51 3.73 -11.21 -10.90
CA PRO A 51 2.32 -10.85 -10.74
C PRO A 51 1.99 -10.56 -9.28
N PHE A 52 1.10 -9.58 -9.05
CA PHE A 52 0.53 -9.30 -7.74
C PHE A 52 -0.84 -8.61 -7.87
N THR A 53 -1.60 -8.54 -6.78
CA THR A 53 -2.93 -7.92 -6.77
C THR A 53 -2.98 -6.71 -5.86
N TYR A 54 -3.73 -5.70 -6.30
CA TYR A 54 -4.13 -4.56 -5.48
C TYR A 54 -5.63 -4.66 -5.21
N ASN A 55 -5.99 -5.08 -3.99
CA ASN A 55 -7.38 -5.03 -3.55
C ASN A 55 -7.72 -3.60 -3.13
N THR A 56 -8.88 -3.06 -3.47
CA THR A 56 -9.29 -1.72 -3.02
C THR A 56 -9.66 -1.68 -1.55
N ASP A 57 -10.24 -2.77 -1.05
CA ASP A 57 -10.52 -2.97 0.38
C ASP A 57 -9.22 -3.26 1.14
N LEU A 58 -9.22 -2.91 2.42
CA LEU A 58 -8.15 -3.14 3.37
C LEU A 58 -8.52 -4.30 4.30
N GLU A 59 -7.56 -4.72 5.10
CA GLU A 59 -7.80 -5.56 6.27
C GLU A 59 -7.15 -4.89 7.49
N VAL A 60 -7.73 -5.04 8.67
CA VAL A 60 -7.18 -4.49 9.92
C VAL A 60 -7.04 -5.56 10.99
N SER A 61 -5.99 -5.46 11.79
CA SER A 61 -5.79 -6.24 13.02
C SER A 61 -5.21 -5.35 14.12
N ALA A 62 -5.19 -5.84 15.35
CA ALA A 62 -4.51 -5.18 16.44
C ALA A 62 -3.63 -6.17 17.23
N SER A 63 -2.65 -5.64 17.95
CA SER A 63 -1.90 -6.39 18.96
C SER A 63 -1.88 -5.69 20.31
N ASP A 64 -1.68 -6.48 21.37
CA ASP A 64 -1.39 -5.97 22.70
C ASP A 64 0.12 -5.86 22.97
N SER A 65 0.48 -5.41 24.18
CA SER A 65 1.88 -5.26 24.62
C SER A 65 2.60 -6.59 24.92
N TYR A 66 1.89 -7.71 24.86
CA TYR A 66 2.43 -9.05 25.09
C TYR A 66 2.72 -9.80 23.77
N GLY A 67 2.45 -9.16 22.62
CA GLY A 67 2.66 -9.74 21.31
C GLY A 67 1.51 -10.66 20.85
N ASN A 68 0.33 -10.56 21.47
CA ASN A 68 -0.85 -11.28 20.99
C ASN A 68 -1.55 -10.46 19.92
N TYR A 69 -2.05 -11.12 18.87
CA TYR A 69 -2.74 -10.47 17.74
C TYR A 69 -4.21 -10.89 17.68
N THR A 70 -5.07 -9.95 17.31
CA THR A 70 -6.44 -10.26 16.90
C THR A 70 -6.44 -10.86 15.49
N PRO A 71 -7.47 -11.66 15.11
CA PRO A 71 -7.71 -11.97 13.71
C PRO A 71 -7.83 -10.71 12.85
N GLN A 72 -7.49 -10.83 11.56
CA GLN A 72 -7.70 -9.77 10.59
C GLN A 72 -9.18 -9.68 10.21
N LEU A 73 -9.70 -8.46 10.10
CA LEU A 73 -11.04 -8.17 9.60
C LEU A 73 -10.95 -7.37 8.30
N ASN A 74 -11.77 -7.73 7.31
CA ASN A 74 -11.95 -6.90 6.12
C ASN A 74 -12.48 -5.52 6.51
N ALA A 75 -11.90 -4.48 5.93
CA ALA A 75 -12.23 -3.09 6.19
C ALA A 75 -12.32 -2.30 4.88
N SER A 76 -13.46 -1.69 4.64
CA SER A 76 -13.66 -0.74 3.54
C SER A 76 -13.58 0.70 4.06
N PRO A 77 -13.09 1.66 3.25
CA PRO A 77 -13.18 3.08 3.58
C PRO A 77 -14.59 3.48 4.04
N GLY A 78 -14.66 4.33 5.06
CA GLY A 78 -15.91 4.72 5.71
C GLY A 78 -16.35 3.82 6.86
N GLN A 79 -15.55 2.83 7.24
CA GLN A 79 -15.85 1.90 8.34
C GLN A 79 -15.02 2.21 9.59
N GLN A 80 -15.65 2.04 10.74
CA GLN A 80 -15.01 2.08 12.04
C GLN A 80 -15.07 0.72 12.74
N PHE A 81 -13.97 0.39 13.37
CA PHE A 81 -13.76 -0.77 14.22
C PHE A 81 -13.38 -0.31 15.63
N GLU A 82 -13.49 -1.22 16.58
CA GLU A 82 -13.03 -1.01 17.95
C GLU A 82 -12.34 -2.27 18.49
N VAL A 83 -11.29 -2.07 19.26
CA VAL A 83 -10.73 -3.09 20.15
C VAL A 83 -11.32 -2.86 21.54
N LYS A 84 -11.99 -3.88 22.08
CA LYS A 84 -12.62 -3.82 23.40
C LYS A 84 -12.35 -5.06 24.24
N GLU A 85 -12.64 -4.94 25.53
CA GLU A 85 -12.58 -6.05 26.47
C GLU A 85 -13.62 -7.13 26.13
N ALA A 86 -13.21 -8.38 26.25
CA ALA A 86 -14.02 -9.58 26.15
C ALA A 86 -13.67 -10.52 27.32
N PRO A 87 -14.54 -11.47 27.71
CA PRO A 87 -14.28 -12.35 28.85
C PRO A 87 -12.94 -13.11 28.80
N SER A 88 -12.39 -13.36 27.61
CA SER A 88 -11.14 -14.09 27.39
C SER A 88 -10.00 -13.23 26.87
N GLY A 89 -10.08 -11.89 26.93
CA GLY A 89 -9.04 -10.99 26.46
C GLY A 89 -9.58 -9.79 25.69
N HIS A 90 -8.94 -9.45 24.57
CA HIS A 90 -9.37 -8.35 23.71
C HIS A 90 -9.96 -8.87 22.39
N VAL A 91 -10.92 -8.14 21.84
CA VAL A 91 -11.51 -8.46 20.54
C VAL A 91 -11.56 -7.21 19.68
N LEU A 92 -11.12 -7.36 18.42
CA LEU A 92 -11.37 -6.39 17.36
C LEU A 92 -12.73 -6.70 16.73
N THR A 93 -13.61 -5.70 16.64
CA THR A 93 -14.94 -5.86 16.03
C THR A 93 -15.29 -4.65 15.17
N TYR A 94 -16.13 -4.89 14.16
CA TYR A 94 -16.80 -3.81 13.44
C TYR A 94 -17.74 -3.06 14.41
N LYS A 95 -17.68 -1.72 14.37
CA LYS A 95 -18.49 -0.82 15.20
C LYS A 95 -19.62 -0.17 14.42
N GLY A 96 -19.39 0.15 13.15
CA GLY A 96 -20.34 0.87 12.31
C GLY A 96 -19.65 1.76 11.27
N PRO A 97 -20.39 2.70 10.67
CA PRO A 97 -19.81 3.76 9.85
C PRO A 97 -18.84 4.61 10.67
N GLY A 98 -17.71 4.99 10.05
CA GLY A 98 -16.75 5.93 10.62
C GLY A 98 -17.19 7.39 10.44
N THR A 99 -16.41 8.30 11.02
CA THR A 99 -16.66 9.75 10.92
C THR A 99 -16.22 10.34 9.58
N ASN A 100 -15.34 9.65 8.85
CA ASN A 100 -14.90 10.01 7.51
C ASN A 100 -15.14 8.83 6.55
N LYS A 101 -15.72 9.11 5.38
CA LYS A 101 -16.06 8.12 4.34
C LYS A 101 -14.84 7.55 3.61
N ASP A 102 -13.70 8.22 3.67
CA ASP A 102 -12.48 7.85 2.94
C ASP A 102 -11.46 7.12 3.85
N GLU A 103 -11.74 7.05 5.16
CA GLU A 103 -10.86 6.47 6.17
C GLU A 103 -11.35 5.10 6.65
N VAL A 104 -10.41 4.20 6.97
CA VAL A 104 -10.65 3.08 7.87
C VAL A 104 -10.18 3.48 9.27
N GLN A 105 -11.06 3.37 10.26
CA GLN A 105 -10.80 3.85 11.62
C GLN A 105 -10.83 2.69 12.62
N VAL A 106 -9.87 2.64 13.54
CA VAL A 106 -9.82 1.64 14.61
C VAL A 106 -9.65 2.34 15.95
N LEU A 107 -10.68 2.28 16.79
CA LEU A 107 -10.68 2.84 18.15
C LEU A 107 -10.08 1.86 19.15
N ASN A 108 -9.14 2.29 19.98
CA ASN A 108 -8.83 1.59 21.21
C ASN A 108 -9.91 1.91 22.26
N ALA A 109 -10.89 1.02 22.43
CA ALA A 109 -11.99 1.17 23.38
C ALA A 109 -11.73 0.44 24.72
N LEU A 110 -10.48 0.03 24.98
CA LEU A 110 -10.09 -0.54 26.27
C LEU A 110 -10.12 0.54 27.36
N SER A 111 -10.36 0.12 28.60
CA SER A 111 -10.26 1.02 29.75
C SER A 111 -8.81 1.41 30.08
N MET A 112 -7.87 0.52 29.75
CA MET A 112 -6.43 0.70 29.93
C MET A 112 -5.63 -0.12 28.93
N GLY A 113 -4.38 0.28 28.71
CA GLY A 113 -3.44 -0.43 27.82
C GLY A 113 -3.45 0.13 26.40
N ALA A 114 -2.25 0.35 25.86
CA ALA A 114 -2.07 0.73 24.46
C ALA A 114 -2.10 -0.51 23.58
N ILE A 115 -2.56 -0.33 22.35
CA ILE A 115 -2.55 -1.37 21.30
C ILE A 115 -1.70 -0.90 20.13
N ASN A 116 -1.23 -1.83 19.32
CA ASN A 116 -0.77 -1.51 17.96
C ASN A 116 -1.89 -1.87 17.00
N VAL A 117 -2.06 -1.08 15.94
CA VAL A 117 -3.03 -1.36 14.88
C VAL A 117 -2.29 -1.51 13.56
N TYR A 118 -2.63 -2.57 12.84
CA TYR A 118 -2.00 -2.94 11.57
C TYR A 118 -3.04 -2.89 10.46
N CYS A 119 -2.66 -2.32 9.33
CA CYS A 119 -3.46 -2.22 8.13
C CYS A 119 -2.77 -3.01 7.02
N TYR A 120 -3.53 -3.88 6.35
CA TYR A 120 -3.06 -4.76 5.31
C TYR A 120 -3.80 -4.48 4.01
N ARG A 121 -3.14 -4.77 2.90
CA ARG A 121 -3.75 -4.83 1.58
C ARG A 121 -3.31 -6.09 0.88
N SER A 122 -4.28 -6.84 0.37
CA SER A 122 -4.04 -8.14 -0.27
C SER A 122 -3.27 -9.11 0.65
N GLY A 123 -3.56 -9.12 1.95
CA GLY A 123 -2.90 -9.99 2.94
C GLY A 123 -1.48 -9.59 3.35
N LYS A 124 -0.94 -8.48 2.82
CA LYS A 124 0.41 -7.98 3.17
C LYS A 124 0.32 -6.67 3.96
N LEU A 125 1.22 -6.49 4.92
CA LEU A 125 1.26 -5.32 5.78
C LEU A 125 1.52 -4.06 4.94
N LEU A 126 0.65 -3.06 5.06
CA LEU A 126 0.67 -1.83 4.28
C LEU A 126 1.03 -0.62 5.15
N ALA A 127 0.51 -0.57 6.37
CA ALA A 127 0.80 0.48 7.34
C ALA A 127 0.53 -0.01 8.76
N GLN A 128 1.05 0.73 9.73
CA GLN A 128 0.80 0.49 11.14
C GLN A 128 0.73 1.82 11.90
N LYS A 129 -0.04 1.82 12.99
CA LYS A 129 0.03 2.85 14.02
C LYS A 129 0.32 2.17 15.35
N LEU A 130 1.44 2.52 15.96
CA LEU A 130 1.91 1.91 17.20
C LEU A 130 1.47 2.72 18.42
N ASN A 131 1.33 2.05 19.56
CA ASN A 131 1.04 2.66 20.86
C ASN A 131 -0.25 3.51 20.90
N VAL A 132 -1.30 3.06 20.23
CA VAL A 132 -2.62 3.69 20.25
C VAL A 132 -3.22 3.55 21.65
N VAL A 133 -3.31 4.64 22.40
CA VAL A 133 -3.75 4.63 23.80
C VAL A 133 -5.28 4.56 23.91
N PRO A 134 -5.84 4.22 25.09
CA PRO A 134 -7.29 4.24 25.30
C PRO A 134 -7.97 5.52 24.82
N SER A 135 -9.12 5.36 24.15
CA SER A 135 -9.89 6.43 23.49
C SER A 135 -9.24 7.07 22.25
N GLU A 136 -8.02 6.67 21.87
CA GLU A 136 -7.40 7.10 20.62
C GLU A 136 -7.83 6.22 19.44
N MET A 137 -7.81 6.81 18.24
CA MET A 137 -8.05 6.10 16.98
C MET A 137 -6.77 6.00 16.14
N ALA A 138 -6.57 4.82 15.54
CA ALA A 138 -5.77 4.67 14.34
C ALA A 138 -6.63 4.93 13.11
N VAL A 139 -6.09 5.70 12.17
CA VAL A 139 -6.80 6.14 10.97
C VAL A 139 -5.95 5.80 9.76
N PHE A 140 -6.54 5.15 8.77
CA PHE A 140 -5.84 4.78 7.54
C PHE A 140 -6.61 5.32 6.33
N GLU A 141 -5.94 6.16 5.54
CA GLU A 141 -6.47 6.70 4.29
C GLU A 141 -5.43 6.55 3.18
N PHE A 142 -5.81 5.90 2.08
CA PHE A 142 -4.95 5.70 0.92
C PHE A 142 -5.67 6.05 -0.38
N LEU A 143 -5.03 6.87 -1.20
CA LEU A 143 -5.44 7.05 -2.58
C LEU A 143 -5.08 5.80 -3.41
N PRO A 144 -5.81 5.50 -4.52
CA PRO A 144 -5.52 4.37 -5.40
C PRO A 144 -4.28 4.64 -6.26
N ARG A 145 -3.13 4.79 -5.61
CA ARG A 145 -1.81 5.01 -6.19
C ARG A 145 -0.76 4.26 -5.40
N ILE A 146 0.31 3.88 -6.09
CA ILE A 146 1.47 3.23 -5.48
C ILE A 146 2.73 4.04 -5.78
N PHE A 147 3.70 3.93 -4.90
CA PHE A 147 5.05 4.42 -5.11
C PHE A 147 5.96 3.22 -5.37
N ILE A 148 6.84 3.34 -6.36
CA ILE A 148 7.74 2.26 -6.78
C ILE A 148 9.15 2.78 -6.99
N GLY A 149 10.15 1.98 -6.60
CA GLY A 149 11.55 2.32 -6.77
C GLY A 149 12.47 1.13 -6.60
N VAL A 150 13.77 1.39 -6.72
CA VAL A 150 14.83 0.39 -6.56
C VAL A 150 15.61 0.66 -5.30
N LEU A 151 15.79 -0.37 -4.47
CA LEU A 151 16.60 -0.34 -3.25
C LEU A 151 17.53 -1.56 -3.19
N THR A 152 18.64 -1.45 -2.46
CA THR A 152 19.58 -2.56 -2.24
C THR A 152 19.22 -3.39 -1.02
N GLU A 153 18.80 -2.74 0.06
CA GLU A 153 18.52 -3.38 1.35
C GLU A 153 17.13 -2.97 1.84
N VAL A 154 16.15 -3.85 1.57
CA VAL A 154 14.79 -3.75 2.09
C VAL A 154 14.17 -5.14 2.14
N GLN A 155 13.33 -5.39 3.13
CA GLN A 155 12.51 -6.59 3.26
C GLN A 155 11.02 -6.24 3.18
N GLU A 156 10.22 -7.18 2.68
CA GLU A 156 8.77 -6.99 2.64
C GLU A 156 8.20 -6.89 4.06
N GLY A 157 7.31 -5.92 4.30
CA GLY A 157 6.75 -5.63 5.61
C GLY A 157 7.67 -4.80 6.52
N GLU A 158 8.85 -4.42 6.06
CA GLU A 158 9.78 -3.58 6.82
C GLU A 158 9.35 -2.10 6.83
N VAL A 159 9.54 -1.44 7.97
CA VAL A 159 9.40 0.02 8.09
C VAL A 159 10.54 0.71 7.35
N MET A 160 10.19 1.56 6.40
CA MET A 160 11.15 2.34 5.62
C MET A 160 11.40 3.71 6.26
N ASN A 161 12.67 4.07 6.42
CA ASN A 161 13.09 5.39 6.88
C ASN A 161 12.66 6.48 5.88
N SER A 162 12.27 7.65 6.38
CA SER A 162 11.85 8.82 5.59
C SER A 162 12.86 9.23 4.51
N ALA A 163 14.16 9.08 4.75
CA ALA A 163 15.20 9.34 3.76
C ALA A 163 15.07 8.43 2.54
N VAL A 164 14.79 7.13 2.74
CA VAL A 164 14.57 6.16 1.67
C VAL A 164 13.27 6.48 0.92
N VAL A 165 12.20 6.77 1.66
CA VAL A 165 10.89 7.15 1.10
C VAL A 165 10.98 8.42 0.25
N SER A 166 11.86 9.36 0.60
CA SER A 166 12.07 10.60 -0.16
C SER A 166 12.82 10.37 -1.49
N GLN A 167 13.61 9.31 -1.58
CA GLN A 167 14.36 8.95 -2.78
C GLN A 167 13.51 8.14 -3.77
N VAL A 168 12.48 7.44 -3.29
CA VAL A 168 11.54 6.70 -4.14
C VAL A 168 10.35 7.60 -4.50
N ASN A 169 10.36 8.10 -5.74
CA ASN A 169 9.46 9.17 -6.17
C ASN A 169 8.57 8.80 -7.37
N THR A 170 8.72 7.63 -7.98
CA THR A 170 7.81 7.25 -9.08
C THR A 170 6.44 6.87 -8.52
N GLU A 171 5.47 7.73 -8.78
CA GLU A 171 4.06 7.55 -8.41
C GLU A 171 3.28 7.00 -9.61
N LEU A 172 2.56 5.90 -9.41
CA LEU A 172 1.69 5.30 -10.42
C LEU A 172 0.25 5.32 -9.93
N SER A 173 -0.63 6.02 -10.65
CA SER A 173 -2.07 6.01 -10.40
C SER A 173 -2.69 4.70 -10.88
N LEU A 174 -3.48 4.08 -10.01
CA LEU A 174 -4.24 2.86 -10.28
C LEU A 174 -5.74 3.13 -10.47
N LEU A 175 -6.13 4.41 -10.45
CA LEU A 175 -7.53 4.81 -10.54
C LEU A 175 -8.15 4.30 -11.85
N GLY A 176 -9.28 3.62 -11.74
CA GLY A 176 -10.05 3.12 -12.88
C GLY A 176 -9.43 1.90 -13.57
N LEU A 177 -8.32 1.34 -13.07
CA LEU A 177 -7.71 0.16 -13.66
C LEU A 177 -8.38 -1.13 -13.18
N LYS A 178 -8.52 -2.09 -14.10
CA LYS A 178 -8.79 -3.50 -13.85
C LYS A 178 -7.50 -4.33 -13.89
N SER A 179 -6.58 -3.97 -14.78
CA SER A 179 -5.24 -4.54 -14.82
C SER A 179 -4.24 -3.63 -15.53
N ALA A 180 -2.95 -3.81 -15.23
CA ALA A 180 -1.85 -3.15 -15.93
C ALA A 180 -0.53 -3.90 -15.74
N ASP A 181 0.40 -3.66 -16.67
CA ASP A 181 1.79 -4.02 -16.52
C ASP A 181 2.57 -2.82 -15.98
N ILE A 182 3.37 -3.00 -14.93
CA ILE A 182 4.35 -2.01 -14.47
C ILE A 182 5.69 -2.38 -15.08
N VAL A 183 6.17 -1.60 -16.04
CA VAL A 183 7.36 -1.95 -16.81
C VAL A 183 8.55 -1.15 -16.33
N MET A 184 9.57 -1.85 -15.83
CA MET A 184 10.83 -1.27 -15.42
C MET A 184 11.82 -1.23 -16.57
N ARG A 185 12.46 -0.07 -16.77
CA ARG A 185 13.54 0.12 -17.76
C ARG A 185 14.73 0.83 -17.11
N GLY A 186 15.80 0.98 -17.89
CA GLY A 186 17.01 1.65 -17.48
C GLY A 186 18.01 0.72 -16.77
N GLY A 187 18.84 1.26 -15.89
CA GLY A 187 19.95 0.53 -15.27
C GLY A 187 21.16 0.38 -16.20
N GLY A 188 22.01 -0.60 -15.89
CA GLY A 188 23.28 -0.83 -16.56
C GLY A 188 24.47 -0.52 -15.64
N SER A 189 25.68 -0.64 -16.18
CA SER A 189 26.93 -0.39 -15.46
C SER A 189 27.83 0.56 -16.25
N GLY A 190 28.59 1.38 -15.53
CA GLY A 190 29.57 2.28 -16.15
C GLY A 190 28.93 3.53 -16.76
N LYS A 191 29.57 4.10 -17.78
CA LYS A 191 29.20 5.40 -18.35
C LYS A 191 27.86 5.40 -19.12
N GLU A 192 27.39 4.22 -19.52
CA GLU A 192 26.13 4.03 -20.25
C GLU A 192 24.95 3.70 -19.32
N ALA A 193 25.16 3.68 -18.00
CA ALA A 193 24.09 3.44 -17.05
C ALA A 193 23.10 4.60 -17.08
N VAL A 194 21.81 4.28 -17.19
CA VAL A 194 20.72 5.26 -17.14
C VAL A 194 19.85 5.03 -15.91
N PRO A 195 19.17 6.06 -15.38
CA PRO A 195 18.27 5.90 -14.24
C PRO A 195 17.18 4.86 -14.50
N PHE A 196 16.74 4.18 -13.45
CA PHE A 196 15.58 3.30 -13.55
C PHE A 196 14.31 4.13 -13.74
N THR A 197 13.42 3.66 -14.63
CA THR A 197 12.09 4.24 -14.84
C THR A 197 11.02 3.17 -14.71
N PHE A 198 9.82 3.57 -14.30
CA PHE A 198 8.66 2.71 -14.19
C PHE A 198 7.46 3.37 -14.85
N ASP A 199 6.85 2.65 -15.79
CA ASP A 199 5.71 3.14 -16.55
C ASP A 199 4.60 2.08 -16.53
N LEU A 200 3.34 2.52 -16.58
CA LEU A 200 2.22 1.62 -16.78
C LEU A 200 1.99 1.35 -18.27
N GLU A 201 1.91 0.08 -18.64
CA GLU A 201 1.60 -0.40 -19.99
C GLU A 201 0.47 -1.42 -19.97
N ASN A 202 -0.07 -1.75 -21.15
CA ASN A 202 -1.11 -2.78 -21.31
C ASN A 202 -2.31 -2.58 -20.35
N LEU A 203 -2.74 -1.33 -20.20
CA LEU A 203 -3.83 -0.92 -19.33
C LEU A 203 -5.14 -1.55 -19.78
N VAL A 204 -5.88 -2.11 -18.81
CA VAL A 204 -7.28 -2.49 -19.00
C VAL A 204 -8.08 -1.70 -17.96
N MET A 205 -9.04 -0.91 -18.44
CA MET A 205 -9.90 -0.11 -17.58
C MET A 205 -11.02 -0.99 -16.96
N ALA A 206 -11.45 -0.64 -15.75
CA ALA A 206 -12.68 -1.14 -15.19
C ALA A 206 -13.89 -0.57 -15.95
N GLU A 207 -14.97 -1.34 -16.09
CA GLU A 207 -16.19 -0.87 -16.75
C GLU A 207 -16.71 0.41 -16.07
N GLY A 208 -16.95 1.47 -16.86
CA GLY A 208 -17.46 2.77 -16.38
C GLY A 208 -16.41 3.87 -16.16
N ALA A 209 -15.13 3.64 -16.43
CA ALA A 209 -14.13 4.72 -16.45
C ALA A 209 -14.21 5.48 -17.80
N GLU A 210 -14.84 6.65 -17.82
CA GLU A 210 -14.94 7.49 -19.01
C GLU A 210 -13.54 7.89 -19.50
N THR A 211 -13.21 7.48 -20.73
CA THR A 211 -12.07 8.03 -21.46
C THR A 211 -12.45 9.42 -21.96
N SER A 212 -12.01 10.46 -21.28
CA SER A 212 -12.04 11.83 -21.82
C SER A 212 -10.96 11.97 -22.90
N SER A 213 -11.23 11.41 -24.09
CA SER A 213 -10.50 11.77 -25.29
C SER A 213 -10.97 13.16 -25.73
N HIS A 214 -10.19 14.18 -25.40
CA HIS A 214 -10.34 15.53 -25.94
C HIS A 214 -9.97 15.50 -27.43
N ASN A 215 -10.94 15.17 -28.28
CA ASN A 215 -10.82 15.41 -29.71
C ASN A 215 -10.91 16.91 -29.93
N GLY A 216 -9.76 17.55 -30.05
CA GLY A 216 -9.65 18.82 -30.76
C GLY A 216 -10.17 18.63 -32.18
N ASN A 217 -11.14 19.45 -32.55
CA ASN A 217 -11.47 19.67 -33.95
C ASN A 217 -11.40 21.18 -34.17
N GLU A 218 -10.27 21.60 -34.76
CA GLU A 218 -10.18 22.82 -35.54
C GLU A 218 -11.08 22.74 -36.77
N SER A 219 -11.35 23.91 -37.39
CA SER A 219 -12.06 24.20 -38.66
C SER A 219 -13.45 24.81 -38.44
N ILE A 220 -13.80 26.05 -38.83
CA ILE A 220 -13.24 27.14 -39.64
C ILE A 220 -13.76 28.46 -39.03
#